data_AF-A0AAP3B946-F1
#
_entry.id   AF-A0AAP3B946-F1
#
_cell.length_a   1.000
_cell.length_b   1.000
_cell.length_c   1.000
_cell.angle_alpha   90.00
_cell.angle_beta   90.00
_cell.angle_gamma   90.00
#
_symmetry.space_group_name_H-M   'P 1'
#
loop_
_entity.id
_entity.type
_entity.pdbx_description
1 polymer ?
#
loop_
_entity_poly.entity_id
_entity_poly.type
_entity_poly.pdbx_seq_one_letter_code
_entity_poly.pdbx_strand_id
1 'polypeptide(L)'
;MYSYSGSTICNTGYRDEDYSDRSFINRTTLLGNPDIILICGGTNDRWANAPIGNYQYSNWKRADLYCFRPALAKLLSDLRQRHPNVDIYFILNSELKDEINESVRKICKTYQVPVIALHNIDKKNGHPTIKGMRSLADQVLKVIKK
;
A
#
# COMPACT_ATOMS: atom_id res chain seq x y z
N MET A 1 13.52 3.10 -6.57
CA MET A 1 12.18 2.49 -6.78
C MET A 1 12.30 1.00 -6.48
N TYR A 2 11.43 0.43 -5.66
CA TYR A 2 11.47 -1.00 -5.33
C TYR A 2 10.05 -1.59 -5.42
N SER A 3 9.82 -2.46 -6.41
CA SER A 3 8.51 -3.02 -6.75
C SER A 3 8.62 -4.52 -7.00
N TYR A 4 7.59 -5.30 -6.63
CA TYR A 4 7.57 -6.75 -6.82
C TYR A 4 6.19 -7.20 -7.31
N SER A 5 6.14 -7.89 -8.46
CA SER A 5 4.88 -8.33 -9.07
C SER A 5 4.13 -9.31 -8.19
N GLY A 6 2.82 -9.12 -8.04
CA GLY A 6 1.96 -9.98 -7.22
C GLY A 6 2.12 -9.81 -5.70
N SER A 7 3.03 -8.97 -5.21
CA SER A 7 3.23 -8.77 -3.76
C SER A 7 2.05 -8.10 -3.07
N THR A 8 1.80 -8.51 -1.83
CA THR A 8 0.74 -8.03 -0.93
C THR A 8 1.32 -7.10 0.15
N ILE A 9 0.47 -6.28 0.75
CA ILE A 9 0.86 -5.49 1.93
C ILE A 9 1.06 -6.42 3.13
N CYS A 10 0.09 -7.30 3.38
CA CYS A 10 0.18 -8.33 4.42
C CYS A 10 0.97 -9.56 3.96
N ASN A 11 1.21 -10.50 4.88
CA ASN A 11 1.92 -11.74 4.59
C ASN A 11 1.05 -12.83 3.96
N THR A 12 -0.27 -12.63 3.80
CA THR A 12 -1.12 -13.58 3.09
C THR A 12 -1.15 -13.27 1.60
N GLY A 13 -0.71 -14.23 0.79
CA GLY A 13 -0.74 -14.20 -0.66
C GLY A 13 -1.93 -14.92 -1.27
N TYR A 14 -1.86 -15.17 -2.58
CA TYR A 14 -2.88 -15.94 -3.31
C TYR A 14 -2.94 -17.38 -2.81
N ARG A 15 -4.14 -17.98 -2.78
CA ARG A 15 -4.35 -19.37 -2.32
C ARG A 15 -3.82 -19.62 -0.89
N ASP A 16 -3.88 -18.61 -0.04
CA ASP A 16 -3.39 -18.66 1.35
C ASP A 16 -1.88 -18.94 1.47
N GLU A 17 -1.10 -18.65 0.43
CA GLU A 17 0.35 -18.79 0.45
C GLU A 17 1.02 -17.76 1.38
N ASP A 18 2.12 -18.15 2.03
CA ASP A 18 2.93 -17.24 2.86
C ASP A 18 3.81 -16.34 1.97
N TYR A 19 3.49 -15.05 1.94
CA TYR A 19 4.20 -14.01 1.21
C TYR A 19 5.15 -13.20 2.10
N SER A 20 5.54 -13.71 3.28
CA SER A 20 6.52 -13.06 4.15
C SER A 20 7.86 -12.79 3.46
N ASP A 21 8.23 -13.53 2.40
CA ASP A 21 9.43 -13.29 1.60
C ASP A 21 9.34 -12.04 0.71
N ARG A 22 8.11 -11.58 0.39
CA ARG A 22 7.86 -10.56 -0.64
C ARG A 22 6.85 -9.47 -0.26
N SER A 23 6.26 -9.52 0.93
CA SER A 23 5.27 -8.54 1.39
C SER A 23 5.87 -7.13 1.53
N PHE A 24 5.04 -6.09 1.50
CA PHE A 24 5.55 -4.72 1.62
C PHE A 24 6.18 -4.48 3.01
N ILE A 25 5.59 -5.01 4.07
CA ILE A 25 6.08 -4.83 5.44
C ILE A 25 7.52 -5.36 5.63
N ASN A 26 7.90 -6.42 4.92
CA ASN A 26 9.23 -7.02 5.00
C ASN A 26 10.25 -6.41 4.03
N ARG A 27 9.85 -5.42 3.23
CA ARG A 27 10.71 -4.77 2.23
C ARG A 27 10.97 -3.29 2.51
N THR A 28 10.45 -2.78 3.62
CA THR A 28 10.65 -1.40 4.10
C THR A 28 12.12 -1.02 4.33
N THR A 29 13.02 -1.99 4.54
CA THR A 29 14.47 -1.76 4.67
C THR A 29 15.18 -1.49 3.35
N LEU A 30 14.54 -1.74 2.21
CA LEU A 30 15.17 -1.76 0.89
C LEU A 30 14.96 -0.47 0.09
N LEU A 31 14.57 0.62 0.77
CA LEU A 31 14.19 1.88 0.12
C LEU A 31 15.33 2.91 -0.03
N GLY A 32 16.51 2.63 0.53
CA GLY A 32 17.65 3.56 0.50
C GLY A 32 17.41 4.80 1.37
N ASN A 33 17.83 5.97 0.89
CA ASN A 33 17.65 7.27 1.57
C ASN A 33 16.86 8.25 0.68
N PRO A 34 15.54 8.05 0.48
CA PRO A 34 14.74 8.88 -0.41
C PRO A 34 14.22 10.15 0.28
N ASP A 35 13.97 11.22 -0.48
CA ASP A 35 13.23 12.40 0.01
C ASP A 35 11.70 12.20 -0.04
N ILE A 36 11.23 11.35 -0.95
CA ILE A 36 9.81 11.03 -1.16
C ILE A 36 9.62 9.51 -1.28
N ILE A 37 8.62 8.96 -0.60
CA ILE A 37 8.18 7.56 -0.73
C ILE A 37 6.74 7.52 -1.24
N LEU A 38 6.53 6.82 -2.35
CA LEU A 38 5.21 6.55 -2.92
C LEU A 38 4.86 5.07 -2.71
N ILE A 39 3.86 4.82 -1.86
CA ILE A 39 3.37 3.47 -1.58
C ILE A 39 2.20 3.19 -2.52
N CYS A 40 2.38 2.29 -3.49
CA CYS A 40 1.30 1.81 -4.37
C CYS A 40 1.04 0.33 -4.08
N GLY A 41 0.03 0.03 -3.27
CA GLY A 41 -0.22 -1.33 -2.76
C GLY A 41 -1.68 -1.58 -2.41
N GLY A 42 -1.99 -2.83 -2.01
CA GLY A 42 -3.35 -3.26 -1.61
C GLY A 42 -4.18 -3.90 -2.72
N THR A 43 -3.76 -3.79 -3.99
CA THR A 43 -4.48 -4.44 -5.11
C THR A 43 -4.42 -5.96 -5.01
N ASN A 44 -3.22 -6.51 -4.74
CA ASN A 44 -3.06 -7.96 -4.57
C ASN A 44 -3.73 -8.47 -3.30
N ASP A 45 -3.74 -7.70 -2.20
CA ASP A 45 -4.45 -8.09 -0.97
C ASP A 45 -5.96 -8.28 -1.25
N ARG A 46 -6.55 -7.42 -2.10
CA ARG A 46 -7.93 -7.60 -2.60
C ARG A 46 -8.06 -8.85 -3.48
N TRP A 47 -7.21 -9.02 -4.49
CA TRP A 47 -7.33 -10.12 -5.45
C TRP A 47 -7.04 -11.49 -4.84
N ALA A 48 -6.12 -11.57 -3.88
CA ALA A 48 -5.81 -12.76 -3.09
C ALA A 48 -6.88 -13.05 -2.03
N ASN A 49 -7.82 -12.12 -1.80
CA ASN A 49 -8.81 -12.18 -0.73
C ASN A 49 -8.15 -12.35 0.65
N ALA A 50 -7.09 -11.59 0.91
CA ALA A 50 -6.38 -11.62 2.18
C ALA A 50 -7.32 -11.22 3.33
N PRO A 51 -7.18 -11.83 4.52
CA PRO A 51 -7.99 -11.48 5.70
C PRO A 51 -7.87 -9.99 6.03
N ILE A 52 -8.99 -9.31 6.29
CA ILE A 52 -8.96 -7.88 6.63
C ILE A 52 -8.42 -7.62 8.03
N GLY A 53 -8.79 -8.47 9.00
CA GLY A 53 -8.44 -8.32 10.41
C GLY A 53 -9.02 -7.08 11.09
N ASN A 54 -8.50 -6.78 12.28
CA ASN A 54 -8.91 -5.63 13.07
C ASN A 54 -7.94 -4.45 12.89
N TYR A 55 -8.39 -3.23 13.18
CA TYR A 55 -7.49 -2.09 13.28
C TYR A 55 -6.56 -2.29 14.48
N GLN A 56 -5.25 -2.19 14.26
CA GLN A 56 -4.22 -2.38 15.27
C GLN A 56 -3.03 -1.47 14.96
N TYR A 57 -2.62 -0.65 15.93
CA TYR A 57 -1.65 0.42 15.75
C TYR A 57 -0.38 0.25 16.59
N SER A 58 -0.25 -0.86 17.31
CA SER A 58 0.92 -1.21 18.11
C SER A 58 0.91 -2.69 18.48
N ASN A 59 1.99 -3.19 19.07
CA ASN A 59 2.09 -4.55 19.63
C ASN A 59 1.71 -5.67 18.65
N TRP A 60 2.06 -5.50 17.37
CA TRP A 60 1.79 -6.48 16.32
C TRP A 60 2.48 -7.80 16.60
N LYS A 61 1.70 -8.88 16.65
CA LYS A 61 2.20 -10.25 16.64
C LYS A 61 2.37 -10.71 15.20
N ARG A 62 3.21 -11.73 14.99
CA ARG A 62 3.42 -12.31 13.65
C ARG A 62 2.10 -12.70 12.96
N ALA A 63 1.15 -13.29 13.70
CA ALA A 63 -0.14 -13.68 13.17
C ALA A 63 -0.99 -12.49 12.66
N ASP A 64 -0.92 -11.34 13.35
CA ASP A 64 -1.67 -10.14 12.96
C ASP A 64 -1.23 -9.63 11.57
N LEU A 65 0.05 -9.85 11.22
CA LEU A 65 0.66 -9.38 9.97
C LEU A 65 0.24 -10.18 8.73
N TYR A 66 -0.52 -11.26 8.90
CA TYR A 66 -1.22 -11.95 7.81
C TYR A 66 -2.57 -11.27 7.49
N CYS A 67 -3.01 -10.31 8.31
CA CYS A 67 -4.19 -9.51 8.02
C CYS A 67 -3.84 -8.13 7.44
N PHE A 68 -4.69 -7.61 6.56
CA PHE A 68 -4.48 -6.34 5.85
C PHE A 68 -4.35 -5.13 6.78
N ARG A 69 -5.31 -4.92 7.70
CA ARG A 69 -5.34 -3.72 8.55
C ARG A 69 -4.13 -3.63 9.48
N PRO A 70 -3.74 -4.68 10.22
CA PRO A 70 -2.54 -4.62 11.05
C PRO A 70 -1.28 -4.46 10.21
N ALA A 71 -1.16 -5.16 9.07
CA ALA A 71 0.01 -5.04 8.20
C ALA A 71 0.17 -3.64 7.60
N LEU A 72 -0.91 -3.00 7.15
CA LEU A 72 -0.85 -1.63 6.64
C LEU A 72 -0.44 -0.64 7.75
N ALA A 73 -0.97 -0.80 8.96
CA ALA A 73 -0.58 0.04 10.08
C ALA A 73 0.91 -0.16 10.44
N LYS A 74 1.40 -1.41 10.45
CA LYS A 74 2.81 -1.73 10.64
C LYS A 74 3.69 -1.11 9.56
N LEU A 75 3.27 -1.19 8.28
CA LEU A 75 3.98 -0.59 7.15
C LEU A 75 4.20 0.91 7.37
N LEU A 76 3.13 1.65 7.68
CA LEU A 76 3.24 3.10 7.87
C LEU A 76 4.02 3.46 9.13
N SER A 77 3.86 2.72 10.22
CA SER A 77 4.64 2.92 11.45
C SER A 77 6.14 2.76 11.18
N ASP A 78 6.53 1.69 10.49
CA ASP A 78 7.93 1.41 10.19
C ASP A 78 8.54 2.46 9.27
N LEU A 79 7.81 2.89 8.24
CA LEU A 79 8.28 3.92 7.34
C LEU A 79 8.46 5.26 8.05
N ARG A 80 7.51 5.65 8.93
CA ARG A 80 7.65 6.87 9.74
C ARG A 80 8.84 6.81 10.69
N GLN A 81 9.10 5.66 11.30
CA GLN A 81 10.24 5.49 12.21
C GLN A 81 11.58 5.56 11.47
N ARG A 82 11.68 4.95 10.30
CA ARG A 82 12.93 4.86 9.53
C ARG A 82 13.22 6.10 8.70
N HIS A 83 12.16 6.79 8.27
CA HIS A 83 12.23 7.93 7.38
C HIS A 83 11.46 9.12 7.99
N PRO A 84 11.92 9.68 9.13
CA PRO A 84 11.16 10.67 9.89
C PRO A 84 10.91 11.99 9.15
N ASN A 85 11.79 12.35 8.22
CA ASN A 85 11.74 13.62 7.47
C ASN A 85 11.37 13.44 5.99
N VAL A 86 10.80 12.28 5.63
CA VAL A 86 10.49 11.93 4.24
C VAL A 86 9.01 12.11 3.99
N ASP A 87 8.68 12.67 2.83
CA ASP A 87 7.29 12.81 2.40
C ASP A 87 6.76 11.46 1.90
N ILE A 88 5.82 10.91 2.64
CA ILE A 88 5.21 9.60 2.35
C ILE A 88 3.80 9.82 1.83
N TYR A 89 3.48 9.24 0.67
CA TYR A 89 2.15 9.23 0.08
C TYR A 89 1.67 7.81 -0.17
N PHE A 90 0.37 7.56 0.01
CA PHE A 90 -0.25 6.29 -0.35
C PHE A 90 -1.09 6.46 -1.61
N ILE A 91 -0.76 5.73 -2.67
CA ILE A 91 -1.52 5.66 -3.92
C ILE A 91 -2.53 4.53 -3.80
N LEU A 92 -3.81 4.89 -3.70
CA LEU A 92 -4.92 3.96 -3.65
C LEU A 92 -5.45 3.72 -5.07
N ASN A 93 -5.33 2.49 -5.56
CA ASN A 93 -5.83 2.11 -6.87
C ASN A 93 -7.37 2.23 -6.95
N SER A 94 -7.89 2.49 -8.14
CA SER A 94 -9.33 2.48 -8.38
C SER A 94 -9.89 1.05 -8.35
N GLU A 95 -11.19 0.92 -8.03
CA GLU A 95 -11.96 -0.35 -8.14
C GLU A 95 -11.56 -1.46 -7.15
N LEU A 96 -11.11 -1.08 -5.95
CA LEU A 96 -10.91 -2.01 -4.83
C LEU A 96 -12.17 -2.15 -3.95
N LYS A 97 -12.21 -3.15 -3.05
CA LYS A 97 -13.33 -3.30 -2.09
C LYS A 97 -13.45 -2.06 -1.21
N ASP A 98 -14.68 -1.76 -0.79
CA ASP A 98 -14.94 -0.70 0.20
C ASP A 98 -14.16 -0.93 1.50
N GLU A 99 -14.09 -2.17 1.99
CA GLU A 99 -13.31 -2.49 3.20
C GLU A 99 -11.82 -2.16 3.09
N ILE A 100 -11.21 -2.30 1.90
CA ILE A 100 -9.82 -1.90 1.64
C ILE A 100 -9.72 -0.39 1.54
N ASN A 101 -10.62 0.24 0.78
CA ASN A 101 -10.64 1.70 0.57
C ASN A 101 -10.77 2.46 1.91
N GLU A 102 -11.72 2.04 2.75
CA GLU A 102 -11.94 2.61 4.08
C GLU A 102 -10.76 2.36 5.01
N SER A 103 -10.20 1.15 4.99
CA SER A 103 -9.04 0.80 5.81
C SER A 103 -7.82 1.63 5.45
N VAL A 104 -7.52 1.79 4.16
CA VAL A 104 -6.43 2.65 3.68
C VAL A 104 -6.65 4.08 4.15
N ARG A 105 -7.82 4.67 3.90
CA ARG A 105 -8.11 6.06 4.31
C ARG A 105 -7.98 6.26 5.81
N LYS A 106 -8.54 5.35 6.63
CA LYS A 106 -8.52 5.45 8.09
C LYS A 106 -7.10 5.30 8.66
N ILE A 107 -6.35 4.30 8.19
CA ILE A 107 -5.00 4.04 8.69
C ILE A 107 -4.05 5.14 8.21
N CYS A 108 -4.09 5.54 6.95
CA CYS A 108 -3.25 6.63 6.43
C CYS A 108 -3.54 7.96 7.17
N LYS A 109 -4.80 8.28 7.47
CA LYS A 109 -5.16 9.44 8.30
C LYS A 109 -4.52 9.38 9.69
N THR A 110 -4.47 8.20 10.30
CA THR A 110 -3.87 8.01 11.63
C THR A 110 -2.36 8.31 11.62
N TYR A 111 -1.65 7.92 10.56
CA TYR A 111 -0.22 8.17 10.39
C TYR A 111 0.11 9.44 9.60
N GLN A 112 -0.89 10.31 9.38
CA GLN A 112 -0.78 11.56 8.62
C GLN A 112 -0.16 11.38 7.23
N VAL A 113 -0.46 10.25 6.57
CA VAL A 113 -0.02 9.93 5.21
C VAL A 113 -1.12 10.36 4.24
N PRO A 114 -0.88 11.30 3.31
CA PRO A 114 -1.88 11.68 2.33
C PRO A 114 -2.21 10.52 1.38
N VAL A 115 -3.50 10.34 1.08
CA VAL A 115 -3.97 9.31 0.15
C VAL A 115 -4.28 9.94 -1.21
N ILE A 116 -3.58 9.47 -2.24
CA ILE A 116 -3.86 9.79 -3.64
C ILE A 116 -4.80 8.70 -4.16
N ALA A 117 -6.11 8.97 -4.08
CA ALA A 117 -7.12 8.05 -4.57
C ALA A 117 -7.26 8.20 -6.09
N LEU A 118 -6.75 7.21 -6.83
CA LEU A 118 -6.81 7.19 -8.28
C LEU A 118 -8.24 7.00 -8.76
N HIS A 119 -8.59 7.66 -9.85
CA HIS A 119 -9.87 7.52 -10.52
C HIS A 119 -9.69 7.48 -12.04
N ASN A 120 -10.63 6.84 -12.76
CA ASN A 120 -10.65 6.78 -14.23
C ASN A 120 -9.30 6.33 -14.85
N ILE A 121 -8.69 5.28 -14.30
CA ILE A 121 -7.45 4.69 -14.81
C ILE A 121 -7.80 3.64 -15.85
N ASP A 122 -7.37 3.87 -17.10
CA ASP A 122 -7.53 2.92 -18.20
C ASP A 122 -6.69 1.65 -17.96
N LYS A 123 -7.33 0.48 -17.99
CA LYS A 123 -6.70 -0.80 -17.62
C LYS A 123 -6.91 -1.86 -18.70
N LYS A 124 -5.92 -2.75 -18.83
CA LYS A 124 -6.02 -4.02 -19.55
C LYS A 124 -5.58 -5.14 -18.61
N ASN A 125 -6.42 -6.15 -18.42
CA ASN A 125 -6.19 -7.26 -17.47
C ASN A 125 -5.88 -6.77 -16.04
N GLY A 126 -6.64 -5.78 -15.55
CA GLY A 126 -6.47 -5.21 -14.21
C GLY A 126 -5.25 -4.30 -14.02
N HIS A 127 -4.38 -4.18 -15.03
CA HIS A 127 -3.17 -3.36 -15.00
C HIS A 127 -3.31 -2.11 -15.88
N PRO A 128 -2.74 -0.94 -15.49
CA PRO A 128 -2.85 0.26 -16.31
C PRO A 128 -2.26 0.09 -17.70
N THR A 129 -2.93 0.63 -18.73
CA THR A 129 -2.38 0.75 -20.09
C THR A 129 -1.40 1.93 -20.18
N ILE A 130 -0.84 2.22 -21.36
CA ILE A 130 -0.07 3.46 -21.60
C ILE A 130 -0.90 4.70 -21.22
N LYS A 131 -2.19 4.72 -21.59
CA LYS A 131 -3.11 5.80 -21.24
C LYS A 131 -3.36 5.83 -19.73
N GLY A 132 -3.55 4.67 -19.11
CA GLY A 132 -3.71 4.55 -17.66
C GLY A 132 -2.51 5.05 -16.87
N MET A 133 -1.30 4.68 -17.28
CA MET A 133 -0.04 5.12 -16.66
C MET A 133 0.14 6.63 -16.75
N ARG A 134 -0.20 7.26 -17.88
CA ARG A 134 -0.19 8.73 -18.02
C ARG A 134 -1.17 9.38 -17.04
N SER A 135 -2.42 8.91 -17.00
CA SER A 135 -3.44 9.41 -16.06
C SER A 135 -3.02 9.28 -14.60
N LEU A 136 -2.42 8.14 -14.23
CA LEU A 136 -1.87 7.91 -12.89
C LEU A 136 -0.78 8.93 -12.57
N ALA A 137 0.19 9.11 -13.47
CA ALA A 137 1.27 10.07 -13.28
C ALA A 137 0.74 11.51 -13.11
N ASP A 138 -0.22 11.92 -13.93
CA ASP A 138 -0.83 13.25 -13.84
C ASP A 138 -1.56 13.47 -12.51
N GLN A 139 -2.31 12.48 -12.04
CA GLN A 139 -3.01 12.54 -10.75
C GLN A 139 -2.04 12.60 -9.57
N VAL A 140 -0.95 11.83 -9.62
CA VAL A 140 0.10 11.84 -8.58
C VAL A 140 0.84 13.18 -8.56
N LEU A 141 1.25 13.68 -9.74
CA LEU A 141 1.98 14.94 -9.86
C LEU A 141 1.18 16.14 -9.34
N LYS A 142 -0.14 16.16 -9.53
CA LYS A 142 -1.03 17.21 -8.99
C LYS A 142 -1.01 17.30 -7.46
N VAL A 143 -0.70 16.20 -6.77
CA VAL A 143 -0.65 16.17 -5.31
C VAL A 143 0.75 16.48 -4.79
N ILE A 144 1.78 15.99 -5.47
CA ILE A 144 3.18 16.15 -5.04
C ILE A 144 3.72 17.55 -5.36
N LYS A 145 3.38 18.13 -6.50
CA LYS A 145 3.88 19.46 -6.94
C LYS A 145 3.12 20.64 -6.32
N LYS A 146 2.82 20.58 -5.02
CA LYS A 146 2.25 21.74 -4.31
C LYS A 146 3.27 22.84 -4.09
#